data_AF-A0A918AAY0-F1
#
_entry.id   AF-A0A918AAY0-F1
#
_cell.length_a   1.000
_cell.length_b   1.000
_cell.length_c   1.000
_cell.angle_alpha   90.00
_cell.angle_beta   90.00
_cell.angle_gamma   90.00
#
_symmetry.space_group_name_H-M   'P 1'
#
loop_
_entity.id
_entity.type
_entity.pdbx_description
1 polymer ?
#
loop_
_entity_poly.entity_id
_entity_poly.type
_entity_poly.pdbx_seq_one_letter_code
_entity_poly.pdbx_strand_id
1 'polypeptide(L)'
;MGRGGAHVSGYGADYDASVMRLRERGSGARTFGGEGLFATIIGTYNECLQVSLDALTGIGGEIAETGEGLHMVSRNIRAAESTNVESFESPTWR
;
A
#
# COMPACT_ATOMS: atom_id res chain seq x y z
N MET A 1 17.69 10.31 7.65
CA MET A 1 16.93 9.06 7.90
C MET A 1 15.42 9.21 7.58
N GLY A 2 15.02 9.62 6.36
CA GLY A 2 13.58 9.80 6.00
C GLY A 2 13.21 9.38 4.57
N ARG A 3 14.17 8.82 3.83
CA ARG A 3 13.99 8.45 2.42
C ARG A 3 13.21 7.13 2.25
N GLY A 4 13.34 6.21 3.21
CA GLY A 4 12.67 4.90 3.19
C GLY A 4 11.15 4.98 3.22
N GLY A 5 10.58 5.74 4.18
CA GLY A 5 9.12 5.91 4.26
C GLY A 5 8.52 6.59 3.02
N ALA A 6 9.20 7.61 2.48
CA ALA A 6 8.77 8.29 1.25
C ALA A 6 8.85 7.39 0.00
N HIS A 7 9.86 6.50 -0.06
CA HIS A 7 9.94 5.50 -1.11
C HIS A 7 8.83 4.46 -0.99
N VAL A 8 8.59 3.92 0.21
CA VAL A 8 7.53 2.92 0.43
C VAL A 8 6.14 3.51 0.12
N SER A 9 5.86 4.75 0.53
CA SER A 9 4.60 5.42 0.17
C SER A 9 4.47 5.66 -1.34
N GLY A 10 5.58 6.00 -2.03
CA GLY A 10 5.59 6.17 -3.48
C GLY A 10 5.33 4.87 -4.23
N TYR A 11 5.99 3.78 -3.81
CA TYR A 11 5.75 2.44 -4.36
C TYR A 11 4.33 1.94 -4.05
N GLY A 12 3.75 2.30 -2.90
CA GLY A 12 2.34 2.02 -2.59
C GLY A 12 1.38 2.66 -3.59
N ALA A 13 1.57 3.94 -3.91
CA ALA A 13 0.73 4.63 -4.89
C ALA A 13 0.83 4.03 -6.31
N ASP A 14 2.05 3.67 -6.75
CA ASP A 14 2.25 3.02 -8.05
C ASP A 14 1.64 1.61 -8.08
N TYR A 15 1.73 0.90 -6.96
CA TYR A 15 1.14 -0.42 -6.78
C TYR A 15 -0.40 -0.34 -6.85
N ASP A 16 -1.02 0.55 -6.09
CA ASP A 16 -2.47 0.76 -6.10
C ASP A 16 -2.97 1.15 -7.50
N ALA A 17 -2.25 2.05 -8.18
CA ALA A 17 -2.57 2.43 -9.56
C ALA A 17 -2.46 1.24 -10.54
N SER A 18 -1.59 0.27 -10.27
CA SER A 18 -1.46 -0.95 -11.07
C SER A 18 -2.62 -1.92 -10.80
N VAL A 19 -3.03 -2.06 -9.53
CA VAL A 19 -4.18 -2.88 -9.14
C VAL A 19 -5.49 -2.30 -9.70
N MET A 20 -5.67 -0.98 -9.69
CA MET A 20 -6.85 -0.33 -10.30
C MET A 20 -6.95 -0.63 -11.80
N ARG A 21 -5.84 -0.53 -12.55
CA ARG A 21 -5.82 -0.88 -13.99
C ARG A 21 -6.18 -2.35 -14.22
N LEU A 22 -5.72 -3.25 -13.36
CA LEU A 22 -6.07 -4.67 -13.45
C LEU A 22 -7.58 -4.89 -13.20
N ARG A 23 -8.15 -4.17 -12.24
CA ARG A 23 -9.59 -4.20 -11.93
C ARG A 23 -10.43 -3.70 -13.09
N GLU A 24 -10.03 -2.60 -13.72
CA GLU A 24 -10.69 -2.04 -14.90
C GLU A 24 -10.66 -3.02 -16.08
N ARG A 25 -9.49 -3.63 -16.34
CA ARG A 25 -9.35 -4.68 -17.36
C ARG A 25 -10.23 -5.89 -17.06
N GLY A 26 -10.28 -6.32 -15.80
CA GLY A 26 -11.13 -7.41 -15.31
C GLY A 26 -12.62 -7.14 -15.47
N SER A 27 -13.06 -5.91 -15.20
CA SER A 27 -14.44 -5.46 -15.46
C SER A 27 -14.80 -5.49 -16.96
N GLY A 28 -13.79 -5.33 -17.81
CA GLY A 28 -13.88 -5.52 -19.26
C GLY A 28 -14.11 -6.97 -19.70
N ALA A 29 -13.98 -7.98 -18.83
CA ALA A 29 -14.36 -9.37 -19.12
C ALA A 29 -15.86 -9.56 -19.39
N ARG A 30 -16.69 -8.52 -19.14
CA ARG A 30 -18.03 -8.37 -19.72
C ARG A 30 -18.06 -8.48 -21.26
N THR A 31 -16.92 -8.39 -21.94
CA THR A 31 -16.78 -8.60 -23.39
C THR A 31 -17.05 -10.05 -23.81
N PHE A 32 -16.88 -11.04 -22.91
CA PHE A 32 -17.31 -12.42 -23.15
C PHE A 32 -18.75 -12.66 -22.70
N GLY A 33 -19.60 -11.63 -22.79
CA GLY A 33 -21.03 -11.72 -22.54
C GLY A 33 -21.63 -12.86 -23.35
N GLY A 34 -22.06 -13.90 -22.65
CA GLY A 34 -22.73 -15.02 -23.27
C GLY A 34 -23.14 -16.01 -22.21
N GLU A 35 -24.43 -16.03 -21.89
CA GLU A 35 -25.06 -17.28 -21.51
C GLU A 35 -24.83 -18.26 -22.68
N GLY A 36 -23.85 -19.13 -22.51
CA GLY A 36 -23.30 -19.94 -23.60
C GLY A 36 -22.25 -20.91 -23.08
N LEU A 37 -21.71 -21.73 -23.98
CA LEU A 37 -20.83 -22.88 -23.67
C LEU A 37 -19.67 -22.55 -22.70
N PHE A 38 -19.19 -21.31 -22.68
CA PHE A 38 -18.05 -20.88 -21.86
C PHE A 38 -18.43 -20.21 -20.53
N ALA A 39 -19.73 -20.08 -20.22
CA ALA A 39 -20.20 -19.36 -19.04
C ALA A 39 -19.59 -19.87 -17.72
N THR A 40 -19.46 -21.19 -17.57
CA THR A 40 -18.83 -21.79 -16.38
C THR A 40 -17.35 -21.41 -16.25
N ILE A 41 -16.59 -21.47 -17.35
CA ILE A 41 -15.16 -21.13 -17.36
C ILE A 41 -14.97 -19.64 -17.08
N ILE A 42 -15.82 -18.79 -17.66
CA ILE A 42 -15.83 -17.34 -17.40
C ILE A 42 -16.19 -17.06 -15.94
N GLY A 43 -17.15 -17.79 -15.37
CA GLY A 43 -17.51 -17.70 -13.96
C GLY A 43 -16.33 -18.01 -13.04
N THR A 44 -15.68 -19.16 -13.22
CA THR A 44 -14.50 -19.53 -12.42
C THR A 44 -13.35 -18.54 -12.60
N TYR A 45 -13.11 -18.06 -13.82
CA TYR A 45 -12.11 -17.02 -14.07
C TYR A 45 -12.43 -15.73 -13.29
N ASN A 46 -13.69 -15.29 -13.31
CA ASN A 46 -14.11 -14.08 -12.59
C ASN A 46 -13.97 -14.23 -11.08
N GLU A 47 -14.31 -15.39 -10.51
CA GLU A 47 -14.11 -15.68 -9.09
C GLU A 47 -12.63 -15.64 -8.72
N CYS A 48 -11.76 -16.32 -9.48
CA CYS A 48 -10.32 -16.28 -9.25
C CYS A 48 -9.76 -14.85 -9.36
N LEU A 49 -10.25 -14.08 -10.33
CA LEU A 49 -9.86 -12.70 -10.52
C LEU A 49 -10.29 -11.82 -9.34
N GLN A 50 -11.51 -11.99 -8.83
CA GLN A 50 -11.99 -11.28 -7.64
C GLN A 50 -11.12 -11.58 -6.42
N VAL A 51 -10.88 -12.86 -6.12
CA VAL A 51 -10.02 -13.28 -5.00
C VAL A 51 -8.61 -12.68 -5.14
N SER A 52 -8.06 -12.70 -6.35
CA SER A 52 -6.73 -12.12 -6.61
C SER A 52 -6.71 -10.61 -6.40
N LEU A 53 -7.74 -9.89 -6.86
CA LEU A 53 -7.83 -8.43 -6.70
C LEU A 53 -8.00 -8.03 -5.23
N ASP A 54 -8.77 -8.81 -4.45
CA ASP A 54 -8.94 -8.56 -3.02
C ASP A 54 -7.62 -8.77 -2.27
N ALA A 55 -6.91 -9.86 -2.56
CA ALA A 55 -5.59 -10.11 -1.98
C ALA A 55 -4.58 -9.02 -2.35
N LEU A 56 -4.54 -8.59 -3.62
CA LEU A 56 -3.66 -7.52 -4.07
C LEU A 56 -4.01 -6.19 -3.40
N THR A 57 -5.29 -5.89 -3.20
CA THR A 57 -5.74 -4.69 -2.48
C THR A 57 -5.27 -4.72 -1.02
N GLY A 58 -5.37 -5.88 -0.35
CA GLY A 58 -4.85 -6.04 1.01
C GLY A 58 -3.35 -5.76 1.12
N ILE A 59 -2.55 -6.26 0.17
CA ILE A 59 -1.12 -5.98 0.10
C ILE A 59 -0.84 -4.47 -0.07
N GLY A 60 -1.66 -3.76 -0.86
CA GLY A 60 -1.54 -2.31 -1.02
C GLY A 60 -1.71 -1.56 0.32
N GLY A 61 -2.68 -1.99 1.12
CA GLY A 61 -2.89 -1.50 2.49
C GLY A 61 -1.67 -1.68 3.38
N GLU A 62 -1.09 -2.89 3.41
CA GLU A 62 0.11 -3.19 4.21
C GLU A 62 1.34 -2.34 3.79
N ILE A 63 1.49 -2.08 2.48
CA ILE A 63 2.55 -1.20 1.98
C ILE A 63 2.32 0.24 2.47
N ALA A 64 1.08 0.73 2.43
CA ALA A 64 0.75 2.07 2.90
C ALA A 64 1.02 2.21 4.41
N GLU A 65 0.55 1.26 5.23
CA GLU A 65 0.77 1.23 6.68
C GLU A 65 2.26 1.18 7.03
N THR A 66 3.04 0.39 6.28
CA THR A 66 4.49 0.34 6.44
C THR A 66 5.14 1.69 6.14
N GLY A 67 4.70 2.38 5.08
CA GLY A 67 5.17 3.72 4.72
C GLY A 67 4.90 4.74 5.84
N GLU A 68 3.68 4.73 6.39
CA GLU A 68 3.28 5.59 7.51
C GLU A 68 4.09 5.29 8.78
N GLY A 69 4.25 4.01 9.13
CA GLY A 69 5.05 3.57 10.27
C GLY A 69 6.49 4.04 10.20
N LEU A 70 7.14 3.90 9.03
CA LEU A 70 8.50 4.41 8.81
C LEU A 70 8.58 5.93 8.92
N HIS A 71 7.56 6.65 8.45
CA HIS A 71 7.49 8.10 8.61
C HIS A 71 7.37 8.50 10.09
N MET A 72 6.55 7.78 10.86
CA MET A 72 6.41 7.99 12.30
C MET A 72 7.72 7.74 13.06
N VAL A 73 8.42 6.64 12.79
CA VAL A 73 9.72 6.34 13.37
C VAL A 73 10.73 7.44 13.06
N SER A 74 10.78 7.92 11.81
CA SER A 74 11.66 9.03 11.41
C SER A 74 11.39 10.31 12.20
N ARG A 75 10.11 10.65 12.45
CA ARG A 75 9.72 11.80 13.27
C ARG A 75 10.14 11.62 14.74
N ASN A 76 9.90 10.44 15.30
CA ASN A 76 10.23 10.15 16.70
C ASN A 76 11.74 10.24 16.95
N ILE A 77 12.55 9.72 16.03
CA ILE A 77 14.02 9.83 16.13
C ILE A 77 14.46 11.30 16.14
N ARG A 78 13.94 12.13 15.23
CA ARG A 78 14.29 13.56 15.19
C ARG A 78 13.87 14.30 16.46
N ALA A 79 12.70 13.98 17.02
CA ALA A 79 12.22 14.57 18.26
C ALA A 79 13.07 14.15 19.48
N ALA A 80 13.53 12.90 19.50
CA ALA A 80 14.46 12.42 20.53
C ALA A 80 15.83 13.08 20.40
N GLU A 81 16.34 13.24 19.18
CA GLU A 81 17.59 13.96 18.90
C GLU A 81 17.50 15.43 19.36
N SER A 82 16.42 16.15 19.04
CA SER A 82 16.24 17.54 19.47
C SER A 82 16.17 17.68 20.99
N THR A 83 15.39 16.82 21.65
CA THR A 83 15.27 16.81 23.12
C THR A 83 16.62 16.53 23.79
N ASN A 84 17.41 15.61 23.23
CA ASN A 84 18.74 15.33 23.74
C ASN A 84 19.67 16.54 23.60
N VAL A 85 19.69 17.19 22.43
CA VAL A 85 20.50 18.41 22.22
C VAL A 85 20.12 19.51 23.22
N GLU A 86 18.83 19.76 23.41
CA GLU A 86 18.33 20.75 24.40
C GLU A 86 18.76 20.42 25.84
N SER A 87 18.75 19.15 26.22
CA SER A 87 19.21 18.67 27.54
C SER A 87 20.72 18.85 27.74
N PHE A 88 21.51 18.66 26.68
CA PHE A 88 22.96 18.89 26.73
C PHE A 88 23.31 20.39 26.79
N GLU A 89 22.53 21.25 26.13
CA GLU A 89 22.73 22.71 26.13
C GLU A 89 22.16 23.40 27.38
N SER A 90 21.13 22.83 28.01
CA SER A 90 20.52 23.31 29.25
C SER A 90 20.36 22.18 30.28
N PRO A 91 21.43 21.85 31.04
CA PRO A 91 21.37 20.77 32.00
C PRO A 91 20.34 21.07 33.09
N THR A 92 19.24 20.34 33.11
CA THR A 92 18.16 20.50 34.10
C THR A 92 18.52 19.93 35.48
N TRP A 93 19.73 19.39 35.63
CA TRP A 93 20.26 18.77 36.85
C TRP A 93 21.25 19.66 37.63
N ARG A 94 21.07 20.99 37.60
CA ARG A 94 21.74 21.89 38.55
C ARG A 94 20.82 22.33 39.68
#